data_AF-A0A3M7Q3N7-F1
#
_entry.id   AF-A0A3M7Q3N7-F1
#
_cell.length_a   1.000
_cell.length_b   1.000
_cell.length_c   1.000
_cell.angle_alpha   90.00
_cell.angle_beta   90.00
_cell.angle_gamma   90.00
#
_symmetry.space_group_name_H-M   'P 1'
#
loop_
_entity.id
_entity.type
_entity.pdbx_description
1 polymer ?
#
loop_
_entity_poly.entity_id
_entity_poly.type
_entity_poly.pdbx_seq_one_letter_code
_entity_poly.pdbx_strand_id
1 'polypeptide(L)'
;MSLKSIDCPKKNYFADFNLNQETSENKWIDQNNKKFLSIQDFNVYFVKTHKTASSALQNVLIRLADKRNMRVVNDLNKESLLAQNKRLNNKIYFFHGRHDVKMAAKAFPRNHTLYMTILRNPADQLLSSIYYFSSLKDQKKNIFQNIQNESAMKSLGKKNRVFCLLKNSASYDLGYVGCAESYTHSEKSLIELFKEEFDLVILTEDIVCLSVNQGTKRSEPKDRQWAESVISRVSNADLILYNYYLEKYKILSKLLKNELQNLKRLNELYQNKCTDGRQKKFFYANVPYIGYALKTNLTAGYKDYCWKLTSTELEMIDYITKKSKNKVSFGFDFLHLDYLRFVRHQNNTQKKMF
;
A
#
# COMPACT_ATOMS: atom_id res chain seq x y z
N MET A 1 -14.01 -2.75 29.12
CA MET A 1 -13.44 -3.96 28.48
C MET A 1 -12.16 -3.57 27.75
N SER A 2 -11.00 -3.90 28.32
CA SER A 2 -9.70 -3.70 27.67
C SER A 2 -9.58 -4.67 26.48
N LEU A 3 -9.59 -4.14 25.26
CA LEU A 3 -9.28 -4.91 24.06
C LEU A 3 -7.78 -5.20 24.10
N LYS A 4 -7.43 -6.41 24.56
CA LYS A 4 -6.05 -6.93 24.57
C LYS A 4 -5.38 -6.68 23.21
N SER A 5 -4.11 -6.25 23.27
CA SER A 5 -3.22 -6.12 22.12
C SER A 5 -3.31 -7.37 21.23
N ILE A 6 -3.55 -7.16 19.95
CA ILE A 6 -3.42 -8.24 18.97
C ILE A 6 -1.93 -8.39 18.70
N ASP A 7 -1.36 -9.53 19.12
CA ASP A 7 -0.03 -9.99 18.74
C ASP A 7 0.13 -9.88 17.21
N CYS A 8 1.24 -9.31 16.73
CA CYS A 8 1.63 -9.47 15.33
C CYS A 8 1.55 -10.96 14.98
N PRO A 9 0.92 -11.36 13.86
CA PRO A 9 0.74 -12.78 13.55
C PRO A 9 2.10 -13.50 13.61
N LYS A 10 2.22 -14.43 14.56
CA LYS A 10 3.36 -15.35 14.69
C LYS A 10 3.25 -16.41 13.59
N LYS A 11 3.44 -16.03 12.32
CA LYS A 11 3.74 -17.04 11.30
C LYS A 11 5.21 -17.42 11.46
N ASN A 12 5.46 -18.50 12.19
CA ASN A 12 6.75 -19.16 12.21
C ASN A 12 7.02 -19.75 10.83
N TYR A 13 7.76 -19.04 9.98
CA TYR A 13 8.40 -19.62 8.79
C TYR A 13 9.76 -20.25 9.12
N PHE A 14 10.03 -20.54 10.40
CA PHE A 14 11.29 -21.07 10.88
C PHE A 14 11.25 -22.60 10.87
N ALA A 15 11.73 -23.19 9.78
CA ALA A 15 12.31 -24.53 9.80
C ALA A 15 13.81 -24.39 9.49
N ASP A 16 14.61 -25.11 10.28
CA ASP A 16 16.06 -25.07 10.26
C ASP A 16 16.62 -25.51 8.90
N PHE A 17 17.49 -24.68 8.33
CA PHE A 17 18.26 -25.03 7.15
C PHE A 17 19.71 -24.59 7.38
N ASN A 18 20.63 -25.54 7.22
CA ASN A 18 22.05 -25.33 7.44
C ASN A 18 22.61 -24.44 6.32
N LEU A 19 23.13 -23.27 6.71
CA LEU A 19 23.80 -22.32 5.82
C LEU A 19 25.25 -22.78 5.62
N ASN A 20 25.49 -23.54 4.54
CA ASN A 20 26.81 -23.66 3.92
C ASN A 20 26.60 -23.78 2.41
N GLN A 21 26.31 -22.65 1.77
CA GLN A 21 26.46 -22.49 0.31
C GLN A 21 26.47 -20.99 -0.02
N GLU A 22 27.68 -20.44 -0.16
CA GLU A 22 27.89 -19.18 -0.87
C GLU A 22 27.45 -19.36 -2.31
N THR A 23 26.39 -18.66 -2.73
CA THR A 23 25.96 -18.64 -4.13
C THR A 23 25.74 -17.21 -4.59
N SER A 24 25.61 -17.05 -5.92
CA SER A 24 25.47 -15.82 -6.72
C SER A 24 24.47 -14.74 -6.23
N GLU A 25 23.77 -14.96 -5.13
CA GLU A 25 22.75 -14.09 -4.56
C GLU A 25 23.31 -12.86 -3.82
N ASN A 26 24.55 -12.90 -3.35
CA ASN A 26 25.23 -11.74 -2.73
C ASN A 26 25.41 -10.56 -3.71
N LYS A 27 25.39 -10.80 -5.03
CA LYS A 27 25.48 -9.74 -6.05
C LYS A 27 24.30 -8.77 -6.07
N TRP A 28 23.09 -9.20 -5.66
CA TRP A 28 21.92 -8.30 -5.67
C TRP A 28 21.98 -7.22 -4.59
N ILE A 29 22.53 -7.56 -3.41
CA ILE A 29 22.71 -6.62 -2.30
C ILE A 29 23.77 -5.57 -2.66
N ASP A 30 24.86 -5.99 -3.30
CA ASP A 30 25.95 -5.09 -3.71
C ASP A 30 25.58 -4.09 -4.83
N GLN A 31 24.68 -4.47 -5.76
CA GLN A 31 24.28 -3.58 -6.86
C GLN A 31 23.44 -2.38 -6.38
N ASN A 32 22.59 -2.57 -5.36
CA ASN A 32 21.77 -1.49 -4.81
C ASN A 32 22.55 -0.54 -3.89
N ASN A 33 23.59 -1.03 -3.21
CA ASN A 33 24.46 -0.20 -2.36
C ASN A 33 25.25 0.87 -3.13
N LYS A 34 25.41 0.74 -4.46
CA LYS A 34 26.09 1.74 -5.30
C LYS A 34 25.19 2.86 -5.81
N LYS A 35 23.86 2.68 -5.82
CA LYS A 35 22.91 3.64 -6.42
C LYS A 35 22.67 4.86 -5.52
N PHE A 36 22.69 4.68 -4.21
CA PHE A 36 22.40 5.74 -3.25
C PHE A 36 23.50 5.85 -2.20
N LEU A 37 24.19 7.00 -2.16
CA LEU A 37 25.26 7.27 -1.18
C LEU A 37 24.70 7.52 0.23
N SER A 38 23.46 8.01 0.33
CA SER A 38 22.77 8.26 1.60
C SER A 38 21.25 8.16 1.42
N ILE A 39 20.57 7.77 2.50
CA ILE A 39 19.11 7.78 2.57
C ILE A 39 18.51 9.19 2.43
N GLN A 40 19.32 10.23 2.64
CA GLN A 40 18.87 11.62 2.53
C GLN A 40 18.83 12.16 1.09
N ASP A 41 19.49 11.49 0.14
CA ASP A 41 19.75 12.07 -1.18
C ASP A 41 18.79 11.61 -2.28
N PHE A 42 17.92 10.64 -2.00
CA PHE A 42 17.01 10.10 -3.02
C PHE A 42 15.56 10.56 -2.89
N ASN A 43 14.92 10.68 -4.05
CA ASN A 43 13.48 10.80 -4.20
C ASN A 43 12.81 9.44 -3.99
N VAL A 44 11.55 9.43 -3.56
CA VAL A 44 10.78 8.19 -3.40
C VAL A 44 9.62 8.17 -4.38
N TYR A 45 9.52 7.10 -5.17
CA TYR A 45 8.37 6.85 -6.04
C TYR A 45 7.73 5.52 -5.64
N PHE A 46 6.61 5.60 -4.93
CA PHE A 46 5.87 4.44 -4.45
C PHE A 46 4.63 4.22 -5.31
N VAL A 47 4.55 3.07 -5.97
CA VAL A 47 3.36 2.64 -6.69
C VAL A 47 2.46 1.87 -5.74
N LYS A 48 1.27 2.42 -5.48
CA LYS A 48 0.26 1.77 -4.66
C LYS A 48 -0.53 0.77 -5.50
N THR A 49 -0.57 -0.46 -5.04
CA THR A 49 -1.54 -1.47 -5.50
C THR A 49 -2.77 -1.52 -4.58
N HIS A 50 -3.90 -1.92 -5.12
CA HIS A 50 -5.15 -2.06 -4.40
C HIS A 50 -5.09 -3.21 -3.40
N LYS A 51 -5.61 -2.96 -2.19
CA LYS A 51 -5.84 -4.00 -1.17
C LYS A 51 -4.59 -4.73 -0.69
N THR A 52 -3.44 -4.08 -0.75
CA THR A 52 -2.13 -4.57 -0.29
C THR A 52 -1.64 -3.86 0.98
N ALA A 53 -2.55 -3.27 1.78
CA ALA A 53 -2.17 -2.38 2.88
C ALA A 53 -1.28 -1.18 2.47
N SER A 54 -1.30 -0.80 1.18
CA SER A 54 -0.54 0.33 0.64
C SER A 54 -0.82 1.66 1.34
N SER A 55 -2.01 1.86 1.92
CA SER A 55 -2.32 3.01 2.79
C SER A 55 -1.53 3.02 4.11
N ALA A 56 -1.25 1.86 4.71
CA ALA A 56 -0.42 1.80 5.91
C ALA A 56 1.03 2.19 5.60
N LEU A 57 1.56 1.68 4.47
CA LEU A 57 2.89 2.05 3.99
C LEU A 57 2.96 3.52 3.59
N GLN A 58 1.94 4.05 2.91
CA GLN A 58 1.85 5.48 2.60
C GLN A 58 1.88 6.32 3.88
N ASN A 59 1.19 5.91 4.95
CA ASN A 59 1.23 6.63 6.22
C ASN A 59 2.66 6.68 6.82
N VAL A 60 3.47 5.63 6.64
CA VAL A 60 4.89 5.66 7.00
C VAL A 60 5.67 6.63 6.10
N LEU A 61 5.44 6.59 4.79
CA LEU A 61 6.12 7.43 3.81
C LEU A 61 5.78 8.93 3.97
N ILE A 62 4.56 9.27 4.36
CA ILE A 62 4.16 10.65 4.67
C ILE A 62 4.95 11.18 5.88
N ARG A 63 5.15 10.37 6.92
CA ARG A 63 5.99 10.75 8.07
C ARG A 63 7.45 10.92 7.70
N LEU A 64 7.96 10.06 6.82
CA LEU A 64 9.30 10.22 6.25
C LEU A 64 9.41 11.56 5.51
N ALA A 65 8.39 11.90 4.72
CA ALA A 65 8.33 13.16 3.99
C ALA A 65 8.35 14.36 4.94
N ASP A 66 7.54 14.35 6.01
CA ASP A 66 7.56 15.41 7.02
C ASP A 66 8.93 15.53 7.71
N LYS A 67 9.50 14.39 8.13
CA LYS A 67 10.80 14.34 8.82
C LYS A 67 11.96 14.87 7.97
N ARG A 68 11.92 14.62 6.65
CA ARG A 68 12.95 15.05 5.69
C ARG A 68 12.60 16.35 4.95
N ASN A 69 11.49 16.99 5.31
CA ASN A 69 10.93 18.13 4.57
C ASN A 69 10.83 17.87 3.06
N MET A 70 10.43 16.65 2.67
CA MET A 70 10.26 16.28 1.27
C MET A 70 9.01 16.92 0.69
N ARG A 71 9.08 17.31 -0.58
CA ARG A 71 7.91 17.78 -1.31
C ARG A 71 7.07 16.59 -1.77
N VAL A 72 5.81 16.56 -1.34
CA VAL A 72 4.83 15.56 -1.82
C VAL A 72 4.34 15.98 -3.21
N VAL A 73 4.58 15.13 -4.21
CA VAL A 73 4.13 15.30 -5.59
C VAL A 73 2.76 14.66 -5.73
N ASN A 74 1.78 15.43 -6.19
CA ASN A 74 0.41 14.96 -6.40
C ASN A 74 -0.03 14.91 -7.86
N ASP A 75 0.77 15.45 -8.77
CA ASP A 75 0.51 15.46 -10.21
C ASP A 75 1.81 15.17 -10.96
N LEU A 76 1.89 13.96 -11.54
CA LEU A 76 3.05 13.52 -12.31
C LEU A 76 3.20 14.27 -13.63
N ASN A 77 2.11 14.76 -14.25
CA ASN A 77 2.20 15.54 -15.49
C ASN A 77 2.92 16.85 -15.19
N LYS A 78 2.42 17.59 -14.21
CA LYS A 78 3.03 18.85 -13.78
C LYS A 78 4.47 18.64 -13.34
N GLU A 79 4.74 17.59 -12.58
CA GLU A 79 6.11 17.28 -12.14
C GLU A 79 7.03 16.94 -13.31
N SER A 80 6.55 16.21 -14.32
CA SER A 80 7.33 15.87 -15.51
C SER A 80 7.76 17.11 -16.32
N LEU A 81 6.94 18.16 -16.34
CA LEU A 81 7.26 19.44 -16.97
C LEU A 81 8.29 20.24 -16.15
N LEU A 82 8.22 20.16 -14.82
CA LEU A 82 9.16 20.83 -13.92
C LEU A 82 10.53 20.15 -13.89
N ALA A 83 10.56 18.82 -13.91
CA ALA A 83 11.78 18.02 -13.85
C ALA A 83 12.69 18.22 -15.07
N GLN A 84 12.10 18.57 -16.23
CA GLN A 84 12.87 18.93 -17.44
C GLN A 84 13.72 20.20 -17.24
N ASN A 85 13.33 21.08 -16.30
CA ASN A 85 13.94 22.40 -16.14
C ASN A 85 14.84 22.51 -14.89
N LYS A 86 14.71 21.63 -13.89
CA LYS A 86 15.55 21.61 -12.68
C LYS A 86 15.68 20.20 -12.10
N ARG A 87 16.88 19.86 -11.58
CA ARG A 87 17.09 18.70 -10.69
C ARG A 87 16.42 18.95 -9.35
N LEU A 88 15.13 18.64 -9.26
CA LEU A 88 14.37 18.70 -8.01
C LEU A 88 14.56 17.39 -7.25
N ASN A 89 15.59 17.34 -6.41
CA ASN A 89 15.77 16.30 -5.40
C ASN A 89 14.87 16.58 -4.18
N ASN A 90 14.78 15.61 -3.26
CA ASN A 90 13.97 15.68 -2.04
C ASN A 90 12.45 15.73 -2.27
N LYS A 91 11.93 14.88 -3.16
CA LYS A 91 10.49 14.75 -3.43
C LYS A 91 10.00 13.32 -3.34
N ILE A 92 8.70 13.16 -3.09
CA ILE A 92 8.05 11.86 -2.90
C ILE A 92 6.71 11.78 -3.63
N TYR A 93 6.42 10.63 -4.22
CA TYR A 93 5.13 10.31 -4.83
C TYR A 93 4.61 8.98 -4.27
N PHE A 94 3.32 8.93 -3.94
CA PHE A 94 2.64 7.72 -3.46
C PHE A 94 1.15 7.73 -3.82
N PHE A 95 0.73 8.50 -4.82
CA PHE A 95 -0.70 8.57 -5.15
C PHE A 95 -1.17 7.35 -5.92
N HIS A 96 -2.47 7.09 -5.75
CA HIS A 96 -3.11 5.90 -6.24
C HIS A 96 -3.57 6.10 -7.69
N GLY A 97 -3.05 5.27 -8.59
CA GLY A 97 -3.36 5.27 -10.02
C GLY A 97 -2.64 4.12 -10.71
N ARG A 98 -3.00 3.87 -11.97
CA ARG A 98 -2.27 2.88 -12.79
C ARG A 98 -0.89 3.44 -13.13
N HIS A 99 0.14 2.64 -12.92
CA HIS A 99 1.52 3.03 -13.18
C HIS A 99 1.77 3.22 -14.68
N ASP A 100 2.36 4.37 -15.00
CA ASP A 100 2.89 4.69 -16.33
C ASP A 100 4.40 4.87 -16.19
N VAL A 101 5.14 3.88 -16.68
CA VAL A 101 6.61 3.83 -16.63
C VAL A 101 7.22 5.06 -17.29
N LYS A 102 6.69 5.48 -18.45
CA LYS A 102 7.24 6.59 -19.23
C LYS A 102 7.04 7.92 -18.52
N MET A 103 5.85 8.13 -17.96
CA MET A 103 5.53 9.33 -17.19
C MET A 103 6.32 9.36 -15.88
N ALA A 104 6.41 8.23 -15.18
CA ALA A 104 7.17 8.10 -13.95
C ALA A 104 8.63 8.44 -14.18
N ALA A 105 9.28 7.84 -15.19
CA ALA A 105 10.69 8.10 -15.47
C ALA A 105 11.00 9.57 -15.80
N LYS A 106 10.07 10.28 -16.45
CA LYS A 106 10.19 11.73 -16.71
C LYS A 106 10.07 12.56 -15.43
N ALA A 107 9.09 12.24 -14.57
CA ALA A 107 8.86 12.99 -13.34
C ALA A 107 9.88 12.63 -12.23
N PHE A 108 10.33 11.39 -12.21
CA PHE A 108 11.20 10.78 -11.19
C PHE A 108 12.33 10.00 -11.87
N PRO A 109 13.42 10.66 -12.31
CA PRO A 109 14.53 9.98 -12.95
C PRO A 109 15.11 8.84 -12.10
N ARG A 110 15.35 7.69 -12.74
CA ARG A 110 15.76 6.43 -12.10
C ARG A 110 17.05 6.53 -11.29
N ASN A 111 18.00 7.35 -11.73
CA ASN A 111 19.32 7.49 -11.12
C ASN A 111 19.31 8.15 -9.72
N HIS A 112 18.23 8.86 -9.37
CA HIS A 112 18.10 9.56 -8.09
C HIS A 112 16.79 9.25 -7.36
N THR A 113 16.10 8.18 -7.77
CA THR A 113 14.82 7.80 -7.21
C THR A 113 14.82 6.35 -6.80
N LEU A 114 14.39 6.10 -5.56
CA LEU A 114 13.99 4.79 -5.09
C LEU A 114 12.58 4.49 -5.60
N TYR A 115 12.47 3.55 -6.53
CA TYR A 115 11.20 3.04 -6.99
C TYR A 115 10.80 1.85 -6.15
N MET A 116 9.58 1.92 -5.60
CA MET A 116 9.09 0.87 -4.75
C MET A 116 7.63 0.55 -5.00
N THR A 117 7.26 -0.68 -4.66
CA THR A 117 5.88 -1.17 -4.72
C THR A 117 5.61 -2.14 -3.59
N ILE A 118 4.36 -2.60 -3.52
CA ILE A 118 3.89 -3.53 -2.51
C ILE A 118 3.03 -4.60 -3.17
N LEU A 119 3.26 -5.86 -2.79
CA LEU A 119 2.52 -7.03 -3.22
C LEU A 119 1.82 -7.66 -2.01
N ARG A 120 0.88 -8.56 -2.30
CA ARG A 120 0.14 -9.35 -1.31
C ARG A 120 -0.12 -10.72 -1.89
N ASN A 121 -0.36 -11.70 -1.03
CA ASN A 121 -0.93 -12.97 -1.48
C ASN A 121 -2.15 -12.72 -2.39
N PRO A 122 -2.15 -13.20 -3.66
CA PRO A 122 -3.18 -12.82 -4.62
C PRO A 122 -4.60 -13.29 -4.23
N ALA A 123 -4.75 -14.42 -3.54
CA ALA A 123 -6.05 -14.88 -3.05
C ALA A 123 -6.60 -13.97 -1.94
N ASP A 124 -5.74 -13.58 -1.00
CA ASP A 124 -6.10 -12.64 0.06
C ASP A 124 -6.42 -11.24 -0.49
N GLN A 125 -5.70 -10.80 -1.54
CA GLN A 125 -5.95 -9.54 -2.23
C GLN A 125 -7.29 -9.54 -2.96
N LEU A 126 -7.60 -10.63 -3.69
CA LEU A 126 -8.89 -10.83 -4.38
C LEU A 126 -10.05 -10.72 -3.40
N LEU A 127 -10.02 -11.48 -2.30
CA LEU A 127 -11.07 -11.43 -1.29
C LEU A 127 -11.18 -10.06 -0.65
N SER A 128 -10.04 -9.43 -0.35
CA SER A 128 -10.03 -8.09 0.19
C SER A 128 -10.70 -7.07 -0.74
N SER A 129 -10.58 -7.24 -2.06
CA SER A 129 -11.30 -6.42 -3.05
C SER A 129 -12.80 -6.69 -3.02
N ILE A 130 -13.21 -7.97 -3.08
CA ILE A 130 -14.62 -8.37 -3.08
C ILE A 130 -15.37 -7.85 -1.86
N TYR A 131 -14.77 -7.93 -0.66
CA TYR A 131 -15.44 -7.47 0.55
C TYR A 131 -15.42 -5.95 0.74
N TYR A 132 -14.45 -5.27 0.13
CA TYR A 132 -14.26 -3.84 0.33
C TYR A 132 -15.15 -3.00 -0.60
N PHE A 133 -15.18 -3.34 -1.89
CA PHE A 133 -15.94 -2.57 -2.86
C PHE A 133 -17.39 -3.07 -2.90
N SER A 134 -18.36 -2.18 -2.62
CA SER A 134 -19.79 -2.50 -2.66
C SER A 134 -20.20 -3.16 -3.97
N SER A 135 -19.78 -2.60 -5.11
CA SER A 135 -20.07 -3.16 -6.44
C SER A 135 -19.62 -4.61 -6.65
N LEU A 136 -18.50 -5.03 -6.03
CA LEU A 136 -18.05 -6.43 -6.06
C LEU A 136 -18.78 -7.28 -5.03
N LYS A 137 -19.01 -6.73 -3.84
CA LYS A 137 -19.72 -7.40 -2.75
C LYS A 137 -21.14 -7.78 -3.17
N ASP A 138 -21.85 -6.88 -3.84
CA ASP A 138 -23.22 -7.08 -4.31
C ASP A 138 -23.28 -8.11 -5.45
N GLN A 139 -22.19 -8.25 -6.21
CA GLN A 139 -22.03 -9.23 -7.29
C GLN A 139 -21.29 -10.51 -6.86
N LYS A 140 -21.05 -10.72 -5.55
CA LYS A 140 -20.22 -11.82 -5.03
C LYS A 140 -20.61 -13.18 -5.62
N LYS A 141 -21.90 -13.53 -5.62
CA LYS A 141 -22.39 -14.82 -6.15
C LYS A 141 -22.04 -14.99 -7.63
N ASN A 142 -22.28 -13.96 -8.43
CA ASN A 142 -21.99 -13.96 -9.87
C ASN A 142 -20.48 -14.07 -10.13
N ILE A 143 -19.66 -13.32 -9.38
CA ILE A 143 -18.20 -13.40 -9.45
C ILE A 143 -17.72 -14.82 -9.14
N PHE A 144 -18.23 -15.43 -8.07
CA PHE A 144 -17.81 -16.77 -7.64
C PHE A 144 -18.06 -17.84 -8.71
N GLN A 145 -19.12 -17.68 -9.50
CA GLN A 145 -19.50 -18.58 -10.58
C GLN A 145 -18.73 -18.30 -11.89
N ASN A 146 -18.42 -17.03 -12.18
CA ASN A 146 -18.02 -16.61 -13.53
C ASN A 146 -16.59 -16.03 -13.64
N ILE A 147 -15.81 -15.95 -12.55
CA ILE A 147 -14.50 -15.28 -12.54
C ILE A 147 -13.49 -15.80 -13.59
N GLN A 148 -13.63 -17.07 -14.00
CA GLN A 148 -12.76 -17.68 -15.01
C GLN A 148 -13.13 -17.29 -16.45
N ASN A 149 -14.34 -16.78 -16.68
CA ASN A 149 -14.78 -16.32 -18.00
C ASN A 149 -14.22 -14.91 -18.26
N GLU A 150 -13.12 -14.84 -19.02
CA GLU A 150 -12.46 -13.57 -19.33
C GLU A 150 -13.37 -12.58 -20.06
N SER A 151 -14.18 -13.04 -21.01
CA SER A 151 -15.08 -12.17 -21.77
C SER A 151 -16.14 -11.51 -20.85
N ALA A 152 -16.71 -12.31 -19.94
CA ALA A 152 -17.64 -11.81 -18.93
C ALA A 152 -16.96 -10.78 -18.00
N MET A 153 -15.75 -11.08 -17.50
CA MET A 153 -15.02 -10.17 -16.62
C MET A 153 -14.59 -8.89 -17.34
N LYS A 154 -14.15 -8.97 -18.60
CA LYS A 154 -13.83 -7.79 -19.43
C LYS A 154 -15.08 -6.93 -19.64
N SER A 155 -16.23 -7.54 -19.93
CA SER A 155 -17.51 -6.82 -20.09
C SER A 155 -17.91 -6.07 -18.81
N LEU A 156 -17.77 -6.71 -17.65
CA LEU A 156 -17.98 -6.05 -16.36
C LEU A 156 -16.96 -4.94 -16.10
N GLY A 157 -15.69 -5.17 -16.42
CA GLY A 157 -14.61 -4.18 -16.30
C GLY A 157 -14.79 -2.94 -17.17
N LYS A 158 -15.41 -3.08 -18.36
CA LYS A 158 -15.80 -1.95 -19.21
C LYS A 158 -16.90 -1.11 -18.57
N LYS A 159 -17.87 -1.73 -17.90
CA LYS A 159 -18.97 -1.04 -17.20
C LYS A 159 -18.50 -0.38 -15.90
N ASN A 160 -17.63 -1.06 -15.15
CA ASN A 160 -17.09 -0.58 -13.90
C ASN A 160 -15.65 -1.08 -13.72
N ARG A 161 -14.70 -0.15 -13.70
CA ARG A 161 -13.26 -0.43 -13.61
C ARG A 161 -12.84 -1.18 -12.34
N VAL A 162 -13.65 -1.15 -11.29
CA VAL A 162 -13.40 -1.94 -10.07
C VAL A 162 -13.35 -3.45 -10.37
N PHE A 163 -14.08 -3.93 -11.39
CA PHE A 163 -14.03 -5.34 -11.80
C PHE A 163 -12.70 -5.74 -12.44
N CYS A 164 -11.88 -4.77 -12.88
CA CYS A 164 -10.51 -5.06 -13.34
C CYS A 164 -9.64 -5.63 -12.21
N LEU A 165 -9.99 -5.40 -10.94
CA LEU A 165 -9.27 -5.89 -9.77
C LEU A 165 -9.57 -7.37 -9.43
N LEU A 166 -10.48 -8.02 -10.17
CA LEU A 166 -10.79 -9.44 -9.94
C LEU A 166 -9.74 -10.38 -10.56
N LYS A 167 -8.92 -9.88 -11.50
CA LYS A 167 -7.91 -10.65 -12.22
C LYS A 167 -6.61 -9.88 -12.22
N ASN A 168 -5.51 -10.49 -11.74
CA ASN A 168 -4.18 -9.87 -11.73
C ASN A 168 -4.21 -8.43 -11.15
N SER A 169 -4.83 -8.25 -9.98
CA SER A 169 -5.10 -6.94 -9.38
C SER A 169 -3.84 -6.08 -9.23
N ALA A 170 -2.74 -6.64 -8.70
CA ALA A 170 -1.51 -5.89 -8.53
C ALA A 170 -0.87 -5.55 -9.89
N SER A 171 -0.77 -6.52 -10.79
CA SER A 171 -0.21 -6.33 -12.12
C SER A 171 -1.02 -5.38 -12.99
N TYR A 172 -2.34 -5.31 -12.79
CA TYR A 172 -3.22 -4.33 -13.44
C TYR A 172 -2.89 -2.90 -13.00
N ASP A 173 -2.74 -2.68 -11.69
CA ASP A 173 -2.34 -1.38 -11.14
C ASP A 173 -0.91 -1.01 -11.56
N LEU A 174 -0.01 -1.99 -11.67
CA LEU A 174 1.39 -1.79 -12.08
C LEU A 174 1.56 -1.66 -13.61
N GLY A 175 0.49 -1.83 -14.38
CA GLY A 175 0.49 -1.61 -15.81
C GLY A 175 0.91 -2.80 -16.68
N TYR A 176 1.24 -3.96 -16.08
CA TYR A 176 1.72 -5.15 -16.80
C TYR A 176 0.63 -5.92 -17.54
N VAL A 177 -0.63 -5.78 -17.13
CA VAL A 177 -1.77 -6.43 -17.80
C VAL A 177 -2.92 -5.45 -18.02
N GLY A 178 -3.75 -5.73 -19.02
CA GLY A 178 -5.02 -5.04 -19.22
C GLY A 178 -6.08 -5.43 -18.20
N CYS A 179 -7.22 -4.74 -18.26
CA CYS A 179 -8.35 -5.02 -17.37
C CYS A 179 -8.88 -6.44 -17.61
N ALA A 180 -8.94 -7.24 -16.54
CA ALA A 180 -9.42 -8.63 -16.60
C ALA A 180 -8.62 -9.53 -17.58
N GLU A 181 -7.33 -9.24 -17.78
CA GLU A 181 -6.45 -9.99 -18.68
C GLU A 181 -5.44 -10.87 -17.93
N SER A 182 -5.11 -12.00 -18.56
CA SER A 182 -3.96 -12.82 -18.19
C SER A 182 -2.68 -12.21 -18.77
N TYR A 183 -1.56 -12.39 -18.08
CA TYR A 183 -0.26 -12.11 -18.68
C TYR A 183 0.09 -13.19 -19.72
N THR A 184 0.54 -12.79 -20.90
CA THR A 184 0.71 -13.70 -22.05
C THR A 184 2.15 -14.00 -22.41
N HIS A 185 3.12 -13.28 -21.82
CA HIS A 185 4.54 -13.53 -22.03
C HIS A 185 5.09 -14.51 -20.98
N SER A 186 6.40 -14.76 -21.03
CA SER A 186 7.06 -15.71 -20.15
C SER A 186 7.17 -15.21 -18.71
N GLU A 187 7.21 -16.14 -17.75
CA GLU A 187 7.50 -15.84 -16.35
C GLU A 187 8.83 -15.07 -16.18
N LYS A 188 9.87 -15.52 -16.89
CA LYS A 188 11.19 -14.87 -16.87
C LYS A 188 11.13 -13.41 -17.29
N SER A 189 10.44 -13.09 -18.39
CA SER A 189 10.30 -11.71 -18.86
C SER A 189 9.54 -10.84 -17.86
N LEU A 190 8.52 -11.38 -17.18
CA LEU A 190 7.79 -10.62 -16.15
C LEU A 190 8.71 -10.27 -14.98
N ILE A 191 9.48 -11.24 -14.48
CA ILE A 191 10.41 -11.03 -13.36
C ILE A 191 11.52 -10.04 -13.74
N GLU A 192 12.07 -10.13 -14.95
CA GLU A 192 13.10 -9.20 -15.44
C GLU A 192 12.58 -7.76 -15.53
N LEU A 193 11.42 -7.56 -16.17
CA LEU A 193 10.76 -6.24 -16.23
C LEU A 193 10.51 -5.68 -14.82
N PHE A 194 10.05 -6.52 -13.90
CA PHE A 194 9.76 -6.10 -12.54
C PHE A 194 11.00 -5.67 -11.76
N LYS A 195 12.12 -6.39 -11.95
CA LYS A 195 13.41 -6.07 -11.32
C LYS A 195 14.02 -4.79 -11.88
N GLU A 196 13.85 -4.55 -13.18
CA GLU A 196 14.30 -3.31 -13.81
C GLU A 196 13.49 -2.10 -13.31
N GLU A 197 12.20 -2.30 -13.04
CA GLU A 197 11.29 -1.24 -12.61
C GLU A 197 11.28 -0.98 -11.10
N PHE A 198 11.49 -1.97 -10.22
CA PHE A 198 11.38 -1.74 -8.78
C PHE A 198 12.67 -2.06 -8.03
N ASP A 199 13.21 -1.03 -7.35
CA ASP A 199 14.38 -1.17 -6.48
C ASP A 199 14.00 -1.90 -5.17
N LEU A 200 12.78 -1.68 -4.68
CA LEU A 200 12.26 -2.28 -3.44
C LEU A 200 10.81 -2.76 -3.60
N VAL A 201 10.56 -4.00 -3.24
CA VAL A 201 9.25 -4.65 -3.37
C VAL A 201 8.86 -5.22 -2.03
N ILE A 202 7.84 -4.67 -1.39
CA ILE A 202 7.44 -5.11 -0.05
C ILE A 202 6.28 -6.10 -0.12
N LEU A 203 6.27 -7.11 0.75
CA LEU A 203 5.12 -7.99 0.94
C LEU A 203 4.24 -7.49 2.09
N THR A 204 2.94 -7.47 1.87
CA THR A 204 1.94 -6.96 2.83
C THR A 204 2.04 -7.63 4.19
N GLU A 205 2.33 -8.94 4.18
CA GLU A 205 2.41 -9.82 5.34
C GLU A 205 3.46 -9.33 6.36
N ASP A 206 4.49 -8.61 5.91
CA ASP A 206 5.56 -8.07 6.76
C ASP A 206 5.24 -6.66 7.31
N ILE A 207 4.37 -5.90 6.65
CA ILE A 207 3.98 -4.53 7.07
C ILE A 207 2.95 -4.53 8.20
N VAL A 208 2.29 -5.66 8.47
CA VAL A 208 1.16 -5.74 9.43
C VAL A 208 1.51 -5.18 10.82
N CYS A 209 2.79 -5.23 11.23
CA CYS A 209 3.25 -4.68 12.52
C CYS A 209 3.22 -3.14 12.63
N LEU A 210 3.00 -2.40 11.53
CA LEU A 210 2.98 -0.93 11.50
C LEU A 210 1.56 -0.35 11.32
N SER A 211 0.51 -1.18 11.34
CA SER A 211 -0.85 -0.75 11.00
C SER A 211 -1.50 0.10 12.10
N VAL A 212 -1.55 1.41 11.85
CA VAL A 212 -2.21 2.40 12.73
C VAL A 212 -3.72 2.21 12.78
N ASN A 213 -4.31 1.79 11.67
CA ASN A 213 -5.73 1.46 11.51
C ASN A 213 -5.89 0.00 11.12
N GLN A 214 -6.86 -0.70 11.71
CA GLN A 214 -7.20 -2.08 11.37
C GLN A 214 -8.66 -2.19 10.93
N GLY A 215 -8.89 -2.87 9.81
CA GLY A 215 -10.23 -3.24 9.36
C GLY A 215 -10.86 -4.29 10.27
N THR A 216 -12.17 -4.18 10.51
CA THR A 216 -12.89 -4.99 11.50
C THR A 216 -13.37 -6.35 10.97
N LYS A 217 -13.32 -6.59 9.65
CA LYS A 217 -13.92 -7.77 9.02
C LYS A 217 -12.86 -8.76 8.54
N ARG A 218 -12.99 -10.03 8.95
CA ARG A 218 -12.23 -11.17 8.40
C ARG A 218 -13.02 -11.84 7.28
N SER A 219 -12.31 -12.43 6.33
CA SER A 219 -12.90 -13.28 5.29
C SER A 219 -13.43 -14.58 5.89
N GLU A 220 -14.54 -15.07 5.36
CA GLU A 220 -15.10 -16.37 5.75
C GLU A 220 -14.19 -17.52 5.26
N PRO A 221 -13.98 -18.59 6.04
CA PRO A 221 -13.10 -19.70 5.64
C PRO A 221 -13.44 -20.32 4.29
N LYS A 222 -14.74 -20.49 3.98
CA LYS A 222 -15.20 -20.99 2.67
C LYS A 222 -14.81 -20.09 1.50
N ASP A 223 -14.83 -18.78 1.70
CA ASP A 223 -14.48 -17.83 0.64
C ASP A 223 -12.97 -17.84 0.40
N ARG A 224 -12.19 -18.06 1.47
CA ARG A 224 -10.74 -18.31 1.38
C ARG A 224 -10.42 -19.54 0.56
N GLN A 225 -11.04 -20.68 0.88
CA GLN A 225 -10.85 -21.92 0.13
C GLN A 225 -11.24 -21.74 -1.35
N TRP A 226 -12.36 -21.06 -1.62
CA TRP A 226 -12.75 -20.72 -2.99
C TRP A 226 -11.67 -19.89 -3.70
N ALA A 227 -11.17 -18.82 -3.08
CA ALA A 227 -10.16 -17.95 -3.69
C ALA A 227 -8.86 -18.72 -3.98
N GLU A 228 -8.38 -19.51 -3.02
CA GLU A 228 -7.21 -20.38 -3.18
C GLU A 228 -7.39 -21.40 -4.31
N SER A 229 -8.62 -21.93 -4.49
CA SER A 229 -8.92 -22.90 -5.55
C SER A 229 -8.92 -22.32 -6.97
N VAL A 230 -9.16 -21.01 -7.13
CA VAL A 230 -9.27 -20.36 -8.45
C VAL A 230 -8.05 -19.52 -8.82
N ILE A 231 -7.27 -19.07 -7.84
CA ILE A 231 -6.25 -18.04 -8.03
C ILE A 231 -5.20 -18.41 -9.08
N SER A 232 -4.80 -19.68 -9.15
CA SER A 232 -3.84 -20.19 -10.16
C SER A 232 -4.31 -20.05 -11.59
N ARG A 233 -5.64 -20.07 -11.82
CA ARG A 233 -6.25 -19.94 -13.14
C ARG A 233 -6.59 -18.49 -13.49
N VAL A 234 -6.79 -17.64 -12.49
CA VAL A 234 -7.24 -16.26 -12.70
C VAL A 234 -6.14 -15.23 -12.52
N SER A 235 -5.11 -15.42 -11.70
CA SER A 235 -4.10 -14.37 -11.47
C SER A 235 -2.68 -14.87 -11.67
N ASN A 236 -2.35 -15.21 -12.92
CA ASN A 236 -1.05 -15.76 -13.27
C ASN A 236 0.12 -14.80 -13.01
N ALA A 237 -0.01 -13.53 -13.40
CA ALA A 237 1.05 -12.53 -13.24
C ALA A 237 1.34 -12.23 -11.76
N ASP A 238 0.28 -12.02 -10.98
CA ASP A 238 0.42 -11.73 -9.55
C ASP A 238 1.00 -12.91 -8.78
N LEU A 239 0.65 -14.15 -9.16
CA LEU A 239 1.24 -15.35 -8.54
C LEU A 239 2.72 -15.51 -8.85
N ILE A 240 3.13 -15.30 -10.10
CA ILE A 240 4.54 -15.30 -10.50
C ILE A 240 5.33 -14.33 -9.63
N LEU A 241 4.89 -13.06 -9.58
CA LEU A 241 5.58 -12.01 -8.84
C LEU A 241 5.58 -12.28 -7.34
N TYR A 242 4.42 -12.62 -6.77
CA TYR A 242 4.31 -12.87 -5.34
C TYR A 242 5.19 -14.05 -4.91
N ASN A 243 5.17 -15.17 -5.63
CA ASN A 243 5.97 -16.35 -5.29
C ASN A 243 7.47 -16.05 -5.39
N TYR A 244 7.90 -15.38 -6.45
CA TYR A 244 9.30 -14.99 -6.62
C TYR A 244 9.81 -14.16 -5.43
N TYR A 245 9.07 -13.11 -5.04
CA TYR A 245 9.47 -12.28 -3.91
C TYR A 245 9.28 -12.98 -2.56
N LEU A 246 8.28 -13.85 -2.40
CA LEU A 246 8.09 -14.62 -1.17
C LEU A 246 9.31 -15.49 -0.85
N GLU A 247 9.89 -16.17 -1.84
CA GLU A 247 11.11 -16.97 -1.62
C GLU A 247 12.30 -16.08 -1.21
N LYS A 248 12.46 -14.91 -1.83
CA LYS A 248 13.51 -13.95 -1.43
C LYS A 248 13.31 -13.44 0.00
N TYR A 249 12.07 -13.16 0.39
CA TYR A 249 11.74 -12.71 1.73
C TYR A 249 11.91 -13.80 2.80
N LYS A 250 11.71 -15.09 2.47
CA LYS A 250 12.05 -16.19 3.39
C LYS A 250 13.54 -16.22 3.74
N ILE A 251 14.41 -15.83 2.81
CA ILE A 251 15.86 -15.71 3.05
C ILE A 251 16.14 -14.42 3.85
N LEU A 252 15.66 -13.27 3.36
CA LEU A 252 15.92 -11.96 3.97
C LEU A 252 15.39 -11.85 5.40
N SER A 253 14.21 -12.42 5.69
CA SER A 253 13.60 -12.37 7.03
C SER A 253 14.46 -13.02 8.11
N LYS A 254 15.30 -14.01 7.74
CA LYS A 254 16.27 -14.62 8.66
C LYS A 254 17.41 -13.64 8.97
N LEU A 255 17.88 -12.90 7.97
CA LEU A 255 18.94 -11.91 8.11
C LEU A 255 18.49 -10.68 8.90
N LEU A 256 17.24 -10.23 8.68
CA LEU A 256 16.67 -9.03 9.30
C LEU A 256 16.02 -9.27 10.67
N LYS A 257 16.27 -10.43 11.28
CA LYS A 257 15.59 -10.86 12.51
C LYS A 257 15.78 -9.86 13.65
N ASN A 258 17.00 -9.33 13.80
CA ASN A 258 17.35 -8.41 14.89
C ASN A 258 16.69 -7.04 14.70
N GLU A 259 16.69 -6.53 13.47
CA GLU A 259 16.04 -5.28 13.08
C GLU A 259 14.54 -5.35 13.31
N LEU A 260 13.91 -6.47 12.94
CA LEU A 260 12.49 -6.72 13.18
C LEU A 260 12.17 -6.79 14.68
N GLN A 261 13.02 -7.42 15.48
CA GLN A 261 12.85 -7.45 16.94
C GLN A 261 12.99 -6.05 17.54
N ASN A 262 13.98 -5.27 17.11
CA ASN A 262 14.15 -3.90 17.57
C ASN A 262 12.96 -3.02 17.18
N LEU A 263 12.44 -3.16 15.96
CA LEU A 263 11.25 -2.43 15.50
C LEU A 263 10.03 -2.78 16.34
N LYS A 264 9.82 -4.06 16.67
CA LYS A 264 8.72 -4.50 17.57
C LYS A 264 8.86 -3.88 18.96
N ARG A 265 10.07 -3.91 19.53
CA ARG A 265 10.36 -3.30 20.85
C ARG A 265 10.09 -1.79 20.85
N LEU A 266 10.51 -1.08 19.80
CA LEU A 266 10.24 0.36 19.66
C LEU A 266 8.74 0.64 19.52
N ASN A 267 8.03 -0.18 18.74
CA ASN A 267 6.58 -0.06 18.57
C ASN A 267 5.85 -0.23 19.92
N GLU A 268 6.21 -1.24 20.70
CA GLU A 268 5.65 -1.46 22.04
C GLU A 268 5.98 -0.30 22.99
N LEU A 269 7.23 0.15 23.02
CA LEU A 269 7.66 1.28 23.83
C LEU A 269 6.82 2.53 23.53
N TYR A 270 6.65 2.88 22.27
CA TYR A 270 5.89 4.08 21.89
C TYR A 270 4.39 3.91 22.04
N GLN A 271 3.84 2.70 21.85
CA GLN A 271 2.44 2.43 22.18
C GLN A 271 2.17 2.67 23.68
N ASN A 272 3.02 2.14 24.56
CA ASN A 272 2.88 2.31 26.01
C ASN A 272 3.06 3.77 26.44
N LYS A 273 3.96 4.51 25.78
CA LYS A 273 4.19 5.93 26.08
C LYS A 273 3.08 6.85 25.56
N CYS A 274 2.56 6.58 24.36
CA CYS A 274 1.68 7.52 23.66
C CYS A 274 0.19 7.22 23.79
N THR A 275 -0.19 5.98 24.12
CA THR A 275 -1.57 5.51 23.94
C THR A 275 -2.14 4.83 25.18
N ASP A 276 -3.46 4.94 25.36
CA ASP A 276 -4.25 4.17 26.34
C ASP A 276 -4.83 2.90 25.71
N GLY A 277 -4.22 2.46 24.60
CA GLY A 277 -4.63 1.28 23.85
C GLY A 277 -5.45 1.59 22.60
N ARG A 278 -6.18 0.58 22.13
CA ARG A 278 -6.96 0.62 20.89
C ARG A 278 -8.42 0.97 21.18
N GLN A 279 -9.00 1.83 20.35
CA GLN A 279 -10.41 2.19 20.41
C GLN A 279 -11.05 2.13 19.03
N LYS A 280 -12.37 1.86 19.00
CA LYS A 280 -13.16 1.98 17.78
C LYS A 280 -13.28 3.46 17.43
N LYS A 281 -12.88 3.81 16.21
CA LYS A 281 -13.01 5.12 15.59
C LYS A 281 -13.80 4.97 14.29
N PHE A 282 -14.17 6.08 13.66
CA PHE A 282 -14.92 6.07 12.42
C PHE A 282 -14.24 6.92 11.35
N PHE A 283 -14.08 6.36 10.15
CA PHE A 283 -13.83 7.14 8.94
C PHE A 283 -15.17 7.59 8.36
N TYR A 284 -15.18 8.74 7.66
CA TYR A 284 -16.30 9.34 6.91
C TYR A 284 -17.67 8.63 7.06
N ALA A 285 -18.60 9.25 7.79
CA ALA A 285 -20.01 8.83 7.84
C ALA A 285 -20.26 7.35 8.24
N ASN A 286 -19.56 6.88 9.28
CA ASN A 286 -19.82 5.62 10.03
C ASN A 286 -19.04 4.36 9.60
N VAL A 287 -17.93 4.44 8.86
CA VAL A 287 -17.09 3.24 8.63
C VAL A 287 -16.22 2.97 9.86
N PRO A 288 -16.48 1.91 10.64
CA PRO A 288 -15.73 1.66 11.86
C PRO A 288 -14.33 1.14 11.54
N TYR A 289 -13.34 1.66 12.24
CA TYR A 289 -11.98 1.12 12.27
C TYR A 289 -11.44 1.06 13.69
N ILE A 290 -10.42 0.26 13.92
CA ILE A 290 -9.72 0.21 15.21
C ILE A 290 -8.46 1.08 15.07
N GLY A 291 -8.36 2.14 15.88
CA GLY A 291 -7.22 3.05 15.94
C GLY A 291 -6.71 3.23 17.37
N TYR A 292 -5.67 4.02 17.57
CA TYR A 292 -5.11 4.28 18.92
C TYR A 292 -5.84 5.43 19.63
N ALA A 293 -6.08 5.26 20.93
CA ALA A 293 -6.50 6.31 21.85
C ALA A 293 -5.25 7.01 22.40
N LEU A 294 -5.11 8.32 22.22
CA LEU A 294 -3.98 9.07 22.76
C LEU A 294 -4.14 9.27 24.27
N LYS A 295 -3.03 9.17 24.99
CA LYS A 295 -2.97 9.55 26.40
C LYS A 295 -3.32 11.02 26.61
N THR A 296 -4.12 11.30 27.63
CA THR A 296 -4.59 12.67 27.94
C THR A 296 -3.55 13.50 28.68
N ASN A 297 -2.64 12.87 29.43
CA ASN A 297 -1.63 13.52 30.28
C ASN A 297 -0.24 13.65 29.61
N LEU A 298 -0.18 13.72 28.28
CA LEU A 298 1.08 13.91 27.54
C LEU A 298 1.61 15.33 27.71
N THR A 299 2.92 15.47 27.96
CA THR A 299 3.58 16.78 27.96
C THR A 299 3.54 17.42 26.57
N ALA A 300 3.64 18.75 26.49
CA ALA A 300 3.50 19.49 25.23
C ALA A 300 4.41 18.96 24.10
N GLY A 301 5.67 18.63 24.41
CA GLY A 301 6.61 18.07 23.45
C GLY A 301 6.27 16.65 22.97
N TYR A 302 5.71 15.81 23.86
CA TYR A 302 5.28 14.47 23.49
C TYR A 302 3.93 14.45 22.78
N LYS A 303 3.09 15.47 22.97
CA LYS A 303 1.76 15.54 22.37
C LYS A 303 1.81 15.55 20.84
N ASP A 304 2.66 16.38 20.23
CA ASP A 304 2.83 16.42 18.76
C ASP A 304 3.43 15.11 18.23
N TYR A 305 4.50 14.62 18.89
CA TYR A 305 5.16 13.38 18.51
C TYR A 305 4.22 12.17 18.55
N CYS A 306 3.52 11.98 19.66
CA CYS A 306 2.57 10.88 19.85
C CYS A 306 1.35 11.00 18.93
N TRP A 307 0.87 12.23 18.68
CA TRP A 307 -0.18 12.46 17.70
C TRP A 307 0.27 11.99 16.32
N LYS A 308 1.42 12.44 15.80
CA LYS A 308 1.96 12.00 14.51
C LYS A 308 2.13 10.48 14.42
N LEU A 309 2.59 9.82 15.48
CA LEU A 309 2.74 8.36 15.51
C LEU A 309 1.40 7.61 15.41
N THR A 310 0.33 8.18 15.94
CA THR A 310 -1.00 7.54 16.01
C THR A 310 -1.99 8.05 14.96
N SER A 311 -1.63 9.09 14.21
CA SER A 311 -2.42 9.65 13.12
C SER A 311 -2.58 8.67 11.97
N THR A 312 -3.76 8.66 11.40
CA THR A 312 -4.09 7.96 10.16
C THR A 312 -3.44 8.63 8.95
N GLU A 313 -3.41 7.92 7.82
CA GLU A 313 -2.95 8.47 6.53
C GLU A 313 -3.63 9.80 6.22
N LEU A 314 -4.96 9.88 6.39
CA LEU A 314 -5.76 11.06 6.04
C LEU A 314 -5.43 12.26 6.94
N GLU A 315 -5.28 12.04 8.24
CA GLU A 315 -4.87 13.08 9.20
C GLU A 315 -3.46 13.60 8.88
N MET A 316 -2.54 12.70 8.51
CA MET A 316 -1.18 13.09 8.13
C MET A 316 -1.13 13.84 6.78
N ILE A 317 -1.96 13.46 5.80
CA ILE A 317 -2.09 14.22 4.54
C ILE A 317 -2.60 15.61 4.81
N ASP A 318 -3.69 15.75 5.59
CA ASP A 318 -4.26 17.06 5.94
C ASP A 318 -3.23 17.94 6.67
N TYR A 319 -2.48 17.36 7.60
CA TYR A 319 -1.38 18.04 8.30
C TYR A 319 -0.32 18.59 7.34
N ILE A 320 0.23 17.75 6.45
CA ILE A 320 1.26 18.21 5.49
C ILE A 320 0.70 19.25 4.53
N THR A 321 -0.55 19.06 4.08
CA THR A 321 -1.23 20.02 3.20
C THR A 321 -1.31 21.40 3.84
N LYS A 322 -1.79 21.46 5.09
CA LYS A 322 -1.90 22.70 5.86
C LYS A 322 -0.54 23.31 6.19
N LYS A 323 0.46 22.49 6.50
CA LYS A 323 1.85 22.93 6.73
C LYS A 323 2.45 23.57 5.47
N SER A 324 2.12 23.05 4.29
CA SER A 324 2.74 23.49 3.03
C SER A 324 2.31 24.86 2.53
N LYS A 325 1.16 25.43 2.99
CA LYS A 325 0.62 26.81 2.81
C LYS A 325 1.01 27.62 1.55
N ASN A 326 1.35 26.94 0.45
CA ASN A 326 1.59 27.45 -0.89
C ASN A 326 1.07 26.41 -1.89
N LYS A 327 -0.17 26.63 -2.37
CA LYS A 327 -0.82 26.06 -3.56
C LYS A 327 -0.61 24.56 -3.83
N VAL A 328 -1.39 23.71 -3.16
CA VAL A 328 -1.71 22.36 -3.70
C VAL A 328 -3.20 22.10 -3.51
N SER A 329 -3.99 22.29 -4.58
CA SER A 329 -5.30 21.66 -4.67
C SER A 329 -5.06 20.18 -4.90
N PHE A 330 -5.43 19.34 -3.93
CA PHE A 330 -5.37 17.90 -4.10
C PHE A 330 -6.47 17.47 -5.07
N GLY A 331 -6.08 17.02 -6.26
CA GLY A 331 -6.96 16.29 -7.18
C GLY A 331 -7.25 14.90 -6.62
N PHE A 332 -8.27 14.78 -5.80
CA PHE A 332 -8.69 13.55 -5.14
C PHE A 332 -9.73 12.78 -6.01
N ASP A 333 -9.53 12.53 -7.29
CA ASP A 333 -10.66 12.14 -8.17
C ASP A 333 -11.34 10.79 -7.90
N PHE A 334 -10.92 9.99 -6.92
CA PHE A 334 -11.69 8.81 -6.47
C PHE A 334 -12.09 8.79 -4.98
N LEU A 335 -11.43 9.57 -4.11
CA LEU A 335 -11.83 9.72 -2.70
C LEU A 335 -12.55 11.07 -2.44
N HIS A 336 -12.36 12.08 -3.30
CA HIS A 336 -13.07 13.37 -3.21
C HIS A 336 -14.47 13.31 -3.78
N LEU A 337 -14.75 12.48 -4.80
CA LEU A 337 -16.09 12.47 -5.39
C LEU A 337 -17.13 12.05 -4.35
N ASP A 338 -16.77 11.17 -3.42
CA ASP A 338 -17.60 10.85 -2.25
C ASP A 338 -17.58 11.99 -1.21
N TYR A 339 -16.43 12.62 -0.96
CA TYR A 339 -16.30 13.76 -0.02
C TYR A 339 -17.13 15.01 -0.45
N LEU A 340 -17.03 15.46 -1.70
CA LEU A 340 -17.71 16.65 -2.21
C LEU A 340 -19.19 16.39 -2.50
N ARG A 341 -19.58 15.19 -2.94
CA ARG A 341 -21.01 14.81 -3.03
C ARG A 341 -21.64 14.80 -1.64
N PHE A 342 -20.92 14.31 -0.62
CA PHE A 342 -21.41 14.27 0.75
C PHE A 342 -21.51 15.66 1.42
N VAL A 343 -20.52 16.54 1.25
CA VAL A 343 -20.56 17.92 1.77
C VAL A 343 -21.67 18.75 1.09
N ARG A 344 -21.90 18.58 -0.22
CA ARG A 344 -23.05 19.21 -0.91
C ARG A 344 -24.38 18.64 -0.42
N HIS A 345 -24.45 17.36 -0.08
CA HIS A 345 -25.67 16.76 0.43
C HIS A 345 -26.04 17.28 1.84
N GLN A 346 -25.05 17.45 2.72
CA GLN A 346 -25.20 18.01 4.08
C GLN A 346 -25.65 19.48 4.08
N ASN A 347 -25.10 20.31 3.18
CA ASN A 347 -25.51 21.71 3.07
C ASN A 347 -26.94 21.88 2.50
N ASN A 348 -27.40 20.93 1.69
CA ASN A 348 -28.76 20.94 1.15
C ASN A 348 -29.80 20.31 2.10
N THR A 349 -29.40 19.42 3.01
CA THR A 349 -30.30 18.89 4.05
C THR A 349 -30.41 19.83 5.25
N GLN A 350 -29.37 20.57 5.63
CA GLN A 350 -29.48 21.61 6.66
C GLN A 350 -30.30 22.83 6.20
N LYS A 351 -30.26 23.19 4.91
CA LYS A 351 -31.14 24.24 4.34
C LYS A 351 -32.60 23.83 4.15
N LYS A 352 -32.95 22.56 4.38
CA LYS A 352 -34.33 22.05 4.34
C LYS A 352 -34.91 21.75 5.74
N MET A 353 -34.15 22.03 6.80
CA MET A 353 -34.58 21.88 8.20
C MET A 353 -34.56 23.20 8.99
N PHE A 354 -34.48 24.34 8.30
CA PHE A 354 -34.75 25.66 8.86
C PHE A 354 -35.72 26.41 7.95
#